data_AF-A0AB39SXS2-F1
#
_entry.id   AF-A0AB39SXS2-F1
#
_cell.length_a   1.000
_cell.length_b   1.000
_cell.length_c   1.000
_cell.angle_alpha   90.00
_cell.angle_beta   90.00
_cell.angle_gamma   90.00
#
_symmetry.space_group_name_H-M   'P 1'
#
loop_
_entity.id
_entity.type
_entity.pdbx_description
1 polymer ?
#
loop_
_entity_poly.entity_id
_entity_poly.type
_entity_poly.pdbx_seq_one_letter_code
_entity_poly.pdbx_strand_id
1 'polypeptide(L)'
;MSDPGTTLSKHQVTCGDGLETLLNDPQDPHDPYETTETHLERLLGRALNSFDLPDSTVERLGTALAHSSALHSSHHSASLHRTTHRHTYLLADGSALSVWELAHNAGRDGATQHELYLEEAEARLAASRLPTGPLPGWTAERADGRALDEDDDLELLSALLARPIPAQPRMYVPDNSPDHARRVLRRAENADRPGERTARRLRLAFAHHITQAFGRHCPVEGGRDAGFTLYEHQFLLLDGSEVSLWEVEHTATPDGRHMCEVYEDEHAARGAMESRSRVR
;
A
#
# COMPACT_ATOMS: atom_id res chain seq x y z
N MET A 1 -27.76 -81.00 4.92
CA MET A 1 -26.85 -79.93 4.49
C MET A 1 -26.99 -78.82 5.50
N SER A 2 -25.99 -78.72 6.37
CA SER A 2 -25.96 -77.87 7.55
C SER A 2 -25.24 -76.58 7.23
N ASP A 3 -25.81 -75.45 7.64
CA ASP A 3 -25.12 -74.15 7.72
C ASP A 3 -25.04 -73.76 9.20
N PRO A 4 -23.85 -73.50 9.77
CA PRO A 4 -23.73 -72.90 11.07
C PRO A 4 -23.52 -71.38 10.95
N GLY A 5 -24.31 -70.64 11.73
CA GLY A 5 -24.15 -69.20 11.90
C GLY A 5 -22.88 -68.81 12.64
N THR A 6 -22.53 -67.54 12.53
CA THR A 6 -21.62 -66.82 13.44
C THR A 6 -22.09 -65.37 13.56
N THR A 7 -22.72 -65.10 14.70
CA THR A 7 -22.55 -63.99 15.64
C THR A 7 -22.52 -62.52 15.18
N LEU A 8 -23.44 -61.77 15.81
CA LEU A 8 -23.53 -60.32 15.98
C LEU A 8 -22.22 -59.63 16.39
N SER A 9 -22.00 -58.42 15.86
CA SER A 9 -21.55 -57.29 16.69
C SER A 9 -22.20 -56.00 16.21
N LYS A 10 -22.91 -55.35 17.13
CA LYS A 10 -23.51 -54.00 17.00
C LYS A 10 -22.41 -52.99 16.70
N HIS A 11 -22.61 -52.09 15.73
CA HIS A 11 -22.09 -50.72 15.80
C HIS A 11 -23.15 -49.75 15.25
N GLN A 12 -23.07 -48.55 15.77
CA GLN A 12 -24.14 -47.60 16.02
C GLN A 12 -24.32 -46.64 14.84
N VAL A 13 -25.53 -46.12 14.74
CA VAL A 13 -26.02 -45.09 13.81
C VAL A 13 -25.13 -43.83 13.86
N THR A 14 -24.86 -43.18 12.73
CA THR A 14 -25.31 -41.80 12.41
C THR A 14 -24.62 -41.17 11.19
N CYS A 15 -25.41 -40.35 10.50
CA CYS A 15 -25.07 -39.22 9.64
C CYS A 15 -24.57 -39.53 8.21
N GLY A 16 -25.54 -39.76 7.32
CA GLY A 16 -25.48 -39.27 5.96
C GLY A 16 -26.50 -38.14 5.80
N ASP A 17 -26.02 -36.90 5.75
CA ASP A 17 -26.60 -35.84 4.93
C ASP A 17 -25.46 -34.85 4.66
N GLY A 18 -24.76 -35.14 3.57
CA GLY A 18 -23.82 -34.22 2.96
C GLY A 18 -24.59 -33.21 2.12
N LEU A 19 -23.99 -32.01 2.02
CA LEU A 19 -24.30 -30.90 1.12
C LEU A 19 -25.14 -29.72 1.67
N GLU A 20 -24.94 -29.34 2.94
CA GLU A 20 -25.24 -27.98 3.42
C GLU A 20 -23.98 -27.22 3.90
N THR A 21 -22.79 -27.55 3.38
CA THR A 21 -21.54 -26.90 3.81
C THR A 21 -20.68 -26.45 2.64
N LEU A 22 -21.28 -25.70 1.72
CA LEU A 22 -20.58 -24.95 0.68
C LEU A 22 -21.10 -23.50 0.60
N LEU A 23 -21.40 -22.90 1.75
CA LEU A 23 -21.74 -21.47 1.84
C LEU A 23 -21.34 -20.91 3.20
N ASN A 24 -20.03 -20.66 3.35
CA ASN A 24 -19.41 -19.57 4.11
C ASN A 24 -17.95 -19.94 4.33
N ASP A 25 -17.10 -19.43 3.45
CA ASP A 25 -15.70 -19.24 3.75
C ASP A 25 -15.63 -18.21 4.90
N PRO A 26 -15.05 -18.53 6.08
CA PRO A 26 -15.05 -17.64 7.25
C PRO A 26 -14.18 -16.38 7.09
N GLN A 27 -13.79 -16.03 5.87
CA GLN A 27 -12.88 -14.93 5.54
C GLN A 27 -13.39 -13.99 4.45
N ASP A 28 -14.70 -13.91 4.16
CA ASP A 28 -15.21 -12.83 3.31
C ASP A 28 -15.21 -11.50 4.12
N PRO A 29 -14.35 -10.52 3.77
CA PRO A 29 -14.21 -9.27 4.53
C PRO A 29 -15.37 -8.29 4.30
N HIS A 30 -16.37 -8.64 3.49
CA HIS A 30 -17.55 -7.84 3.24
C HIS A 30 -18.81 -8.73 3.24
N ASP A 31 -19.27 -9.15 4.42
CA ASP A 31 -20.66 -9.56 4.57
C ASP A 31 -21.54 -8.31 4.42
N PRO A 32 -22.34 -8.16 3.34
CA PRO A 32 -23.18 -6.99 3.12
C PRO A 32 -24.31 -6.86 4.17
N TYR A 33 -24.47 -7.84 5.05
CA TYR A 33 -25.41 -7.85 6.17
C TYR A 33 -24.74 -7.71 7.55
N GLU A 34 -23.43 -7.46 7.61
CA GLU A 34 -22.73 -7.21 8.88
C GLU A 34 -23.29 -5.94 9.54
N THR A 35 -23.75 -6.08 10.79
CA THR A 35 -24.22 -4.92 11.56
C THR A 35 -23.02 -4.10 12.06
N THR A 36 -23.23 -2.80 12.30
CA THR A 36 -22.20 -1.92 12.87
C THR A 36 -21.66 -2.43 14.20
N GLU A 37 -22.52 -3.00 15.04
CA GLU A 37 -22.14 -3.60 16.33
C GLU A 37 -21.25 -4.84 16.11
N THR A 38 -21.66 -5.76 15.24
CA THR A 38 -20.88 -6.97 14.93
C THR A 38 -19.51 -6.63 14.33
N HIS A 39 -19.45 -5.63 13.42
CA HIS A 39 -18.19 -5.17 12.85
C HIS A 39 -17.25 -4.60 13.92
N LEU A 40 -17.79 -3.79 14.84
CA LEU A 40 -17.01 -3.20 15.93
C LEU A 40 -16.49 -4.27 16.90
N GLU A 41 -17.33 -5.22 17.31
CA GLU A 41 -16.94 -6.34 18.17
C GLU A 41 -15.82 -7.17 17.53
N ARG A 42 -15.95 -7.46 16.24
CA ARG A 42 -14.94 -8.19 15.47
C ARG A 42 -13.64 -7.40 15.37
N LEU A 43 -13.70 -6.07 15.23
CA LEU A 43 -12.53 -5.20 15.13
C LEU A 43 -11.78 -5.14 16.46
N LEU A 44 -12.49 -4.87 17.56
CA LEU A 44 -11.92 -4.78 18.90
C LEU A 44 -11.43 -6.15 19.41
N GLY A 45 -12.15 -7.23 19.09
CA GLY A 45 -11.83 -8.58 19.57
C GLY A 45 -10.59 -9.20 18.91
N ARG A 46 -10.26 -8.82 17.67
CA ARG A 46 -9.07 -9.34 16.96
C ARG A 46 -7.82 -8.49 17.14
N ALA A 47 -7.99 -7.23 17.51
CA ALA A 47 -6.89 -6.30 17.61
C ALA A 47 -6.01 -6.58 18.83
N LEU A 48 -4.70 -6.68 18.61
CA LEU A 48 -3.70 -6.95 19.64
C LEU A 48 -3.61 -5.84 20.68
N ASN A 49 -3.95 -4.61 20.31
CA ASN A 49 -3.85 -3.41 21.12
C ASN A 49 -5.20 -2.73 21.35
N SER A 50 -6.31 -3.48 21.31
CA SER A 50 -7.64 -2.90 21.58
C SER A 50 -7.73 -2.27 22.98
N PHE A 51 -6.93 -2.75 23.93
CA PHE A 51 -6.83 -2.19 25.28
C PHE A 51 -6.16 -0.80 25.34
N ASP A 52 -5.44 -0.38 24.30
CA ASP A 52 -4.79 0.93 24.24
C ASP A 52 -5.77 2.05 23.82
N LEU A 53 -6.96 1.68 23.33
CA LEU A 53 -8.01 2.65 23.00
C LEU A 53 -8.61 3.21 24.29
N PRO A 54 -8.80 4.54 24.42
CA PRO A 54 -9.45 5.12 25.59
C PRO A 54 -10.87 4.58 25.76
N ASP A 55 -11.28 4.20 26.97
CA ASP A 55 -12.63 3.68 27.28
C ASP A 55 -13.73 4.60 26.73
N SER A 56 -13.57 5.91 26.89
CA SER A 56 -14.49 6.92 26.34
C SER A 56 -14.67 6.84 24.81
N THR A 57 -13.66 6.38 24.08
CA THR A 57 -13.74 6.17 22.63
C THR A 57 -14.48 4.88 22.31
N VAL A 58 -14.24 3.81 23.06
CA VAL A 58 -14.94 2.53 22.92
C VAL A 58 -16.43 2.69 23.24
N GLU A 59 -16.78 3.38 24.33
CA GLU A 59 -18.17 3.71 24.68
C GLU A 59 -18.86 4.53 23.58
N ARG A 60 -18.17 5.53 23.02
CA ARG A 60 -18.69 6.32 21.91
C ARG A 60 -18.92 5.47 20.66
N LEU A 61 -17.97 4.61 20.30
CA LEU A 61 -18.10 3.67 19.19
C LEU A 61 -19.29 2.72 19.38
N GLY A 62 -19.60 2.33 20.62
CA GLY A 62 -20.80 1.55 20.95
C GLY A 62 -22.13 2.25 20.63
N THR A 63 -22.12 3.56 20.39
CA THR A 63 -23.31 4.33 19.95
C THR A 63 -23.39 4.52 18.43
N ALA A 64 -22.50 3.88 17.66
CA ALA A 64 -22.44 4.03 16.22
C ALA A 64 -23.70 3.46 15.54
N LEU A 65 -24.31 4.28 14.68
CA LEU A 65 -25.51 3.94 13.91
C LEU A 65 -25.17 3.27 12.58
N ALA A 66 -24.04 3.65 11.98
CA ALA A 66 -23.57 3.14 10.71
C ALA A 66 -22.04 3.15 10.67
N HIS A 67 -21.47 2.31 9.80
CA HIS A 67 -20.03 2.30 9.54
C HIS A 67 -19.73 2.23 8.05
N SER A 68 -18.53 2.64 7.68
CA SER A 68 -17.94 2.42 6.37
C SER A 68 -16.48 2.04 6.54
N SER A 69 -16.05 1.00 5.85
CA SER A 69 -14.68 0.51 5.86
C SER A 69 -14.08 0.74 4.48
N ALA A 70 -12.91 1.39 4.43
CA ALA A 70 -12.19 1.61 3.19
C ALA A 70 -10.74 1.14 3.33
N LEU A 71 -10.26 0.37 2.37
CA LEU A 71 -8.84 0.06 2.25
C LEU A 71 -8.07 1.35 1.93
N HIS A 72 -7.11 1.71 2.77
CA HIS A 72 -6.29 2.89 2.61
C HIS A 72 -4.95 2.58 1.94
N SER A 73 -4.27 1.52 2.37
CA SER A 73 -3.02 1.08 1.76
C SER A 73 -2.88 -0.43 1.80
N SER A 74 -2.09 -0.98 0.87
CA SER A 74 -1.88 -2.41 0.74
C SER A 74 -0.47 -2.68 0.23
N HIS A 75 0.21 -3.60 0.89
CA HIS A 75 1.53 -4.05 0.53
C HIS A 75 1.58 -5.57 0.62
N HIS A 76 1.87 -6.20 -0.51
CA HIS A 76 1.95 -7.64 -0.64
C HIS A 76 3.27 -8.01 -1.30
N SER A 77 3.97 -8.99 -0.74
CA SER A 77 5.07 -9.72 -1.35
C SER A 77 4.78 -11.21 -1.28
N ALA A 78 5.66 -12.04 -1.81
CA ALA A 78 5.50 -13.50 -1.83
C ALA A 78 5.27 -14.13 -0.43
N SER A 79 5.70 -13.45 0.65
CA SER A 79 5.57 -13.93 2.02
C SER A 79 5.04 -12.91 3.02
N LEU A 80 5.01 -11.62 2.67
CA LEU A 80 4.55 -10.56 3.56
C LEU A 80 3.28 -9.91 3.01
N HIS A 81 2.28 -9.83 3.88
CA HIS A 81 1.03 -9.13 3.67
C HIS A 81 0.88 -8.06 4.73
N ARG A 82 0.57 -6.83 4.30
CA ARG A 82 0.28 -5.69 5.14
C ARG A 82 -0.81 -4.85 4.49
N THR A 83 -1.92 -4.63 5.16
CA THR A 83 -2.98 -3.71 4.73
C THR A 83 -3.32 -2.71 5.83
N THR A 84 -3.67 -1.50 5.44
CA THR A 84 -4.21 -0.49 6.35
C THR A 84 -5.62 -0.13 5.90
N HIS A 85 -6.60 -0.25 6.79
CA HIS A 85 -7.99 0.13 6.57
C HIS A 85 -8.35 1.35 7.42
N ARG A 86 -9.26 2.17 6.91
CA ARG A 86 -9.93 3.23 7.66
C ARG A 86 -11.39 2.84 7.86
N HIS A 87 -11.79 2.67 9.12
CA HIS A 87 -13.17 2.48 9.53
C HIS A 87 -13.73 3.80 10.01
N THR A 88 -14.82 4.27 9.41
CA THR A 88 -15.49 5.52 9.79
C THR A 88 -16.88 5.20 10.29
N TYR A 89 -17.20 5.66 11.49
CA TYR A 89 -18.45 5.41 12.19
C TYR A 89 -19.25 6.70 12.30
N LEU A 90 -20.54 6.64 11.99
CA LEU A 90 -21.51 7.71 12.26
C LEU A 90 -22.11 7.48 13.65
N LEU A 91 -21.90 8.41 14.57
CA LEU A 91 -22.35 8.31 15.96
C LEU A 91 -23.77 8.88 16.15
N ALA A 92 -24.42 8.50 17.25
CA ALA A 92 -25.76 8.97 17.60
C ALA A 92 -25.86 10.50 17.81
N ASP A 93 -24.75 11.16 18.16
CA ASP A 93 -24.66 12.62 18.28
C ASP A 93 -24.52 13.33 16.91
N GLY A 94 -24.48 12.58 15.81
CA GLY A 94 -24.30 13.07 14.44
C GLY A 94 -22.85 13.33 14.04
N SER A 95 -21.88 13.10 14.94
CA SER A 95 -20.46 13.21 14.61
C SER A 95 -19.92 11.94 13.94
N ALA A 96 -18.76 12.05 13.30
CA ALA A 96 -18.05 10.93 12.72
C ALA A 96 -16.77 10.64 13.51
N LEU A 97 -16.48 9.36 13.73
CA LEU A 97 -15.23 8.91 14.35
C LEU A 97 -14.53 7.91 13.44
N SER A 98 -13.22 8.07 13.27
CA SER A 98 -12.41 7.16 12.46
C SER A 98 -11.48 6.32 13.35
N VAL A 99 -11.37 5.04 13.01
CA VAL A 99 -10.40 4.09 13.57
C VAL A 99 -9.62 3.49 12.42
N TRP A 100 -8.31 3.41 12.59
CA TRP A 100 -7.37 2.87 11.61
C TRP A 100 -6.98 1.46 12.01
N GLU A 101 -7.15 0.50 11.11
CA GLU A 101 -6.72 -0.88 11.30
C GLU A 101 -5.47 -1.15 10.48
N LEU A 102 -4.41 -1.67 11.11
CA LEU A 102 -3.25 -2.25 10.45
C LEU A 102 -3.32 -3.77 10.57
N ALA A 103 -3.50 -4.47 9.45
CA ALA A 103 -3.44 -5.92 9.40
C ALA A 103 -2.13 -6.37 8.74
N HIS A 104 -1.35 -7.24 9.39
CA HIS A 104 -0.08 -7.72 8.84
C HIS A 104 0.30 -9.13 9.28
N ASN A 105 1.10 -9.83 8.49
CA ASN A 105 1.57 -11.19 8.82
C ASN A 105 3.07 -11.25 9.18
N ALA A 106 3.70 -10.09 9.47
CA ALA A 106 5.12 -10.00 9.79
C ALA A 106 5.54 -10.59 11.15
N GLY A 107 4.60 -11.18 11.91
CA GLY A 107 4.88 -11.89 13.16
C GLY A 107 5.65 -13.19 12.93
N ARG A 108 6.20 -13.75 14.02
CA ARG A 108 7.02 -14.98 13.99
C ARG A 108 6.30 -16.19 13.39
N ASP A 109 4.98 -16.26 13.56
CA ASP A 109 4.17 -17.42 13.17
C ASP A 109 3.50 -17.23 11.80
N GLY A 110 3.72 -16.09 11.12
CA GLY A 110 3.13 -15.79 9.82
C GLY A 110 1.59 -15.61 9.84
N ALA A 111 0.97 -15.67 11.02
CA ALA A 111 -0.44 -15.40 11.20
C ALA A 111 -0.74 -13.90 11.04
N THR A 112 -1.90 -13.58 10.47
CA THR A 112 -2.36 -12.19 10.37
C THR A 112 -2.65 -11.63 11.75
N GLN A 113 -1.99 -10.54 12.08
CA GLN A 113 -2.13 -9.74 13.29
C GLN A 113 -2.83 -8.43 12.94
N HIS A 114 -3.60 -7.91 13.88
CA HIS A 114 -4.40 -6.70 13.70
C HIS A 114 -4.06 -5.71 14.81
N GLU A 115 -3.88 -4.44 14.46
CA GLU A 115 -3.63 -3.34 15.38
C GLU A 115 -4.57 -2.17 15.05
N LEU A 116 -5.03 -1.43 16.06
CA LEU A 116 -5.95 -0.30 15.95
C LEU A 116 -5.31 1.00 16.42
N TYR A 117 -5.59 2.07 15.70
CA TYR A 117 -5.09 3.41 15.98
C TYR A 117 -6.20 4.45 15.79
N LEU A 118 -6.18 5.52 16.59
CA LEU A 118 -7.11 6.63 16.42
C LEU A 118 -6.62 7.61 15.36
N GLU A 119 -5.30 7.72 15.20
CA GLU A 119 -4.68 8.62 14.25
C GLU A 119 -4.01 7.88 13.08
N GLU A 120 -4.12 8.47 11.89
CA GLU A 120 -3.46 7.96 10.69
C GLU A 120 -1.93 7.94 10.84
N ALA A 121 -1.38 8.96 11.50
CA ALA A 121 0.06 9.09 11.71
C ALA A 121 0.62 7.93 12.53
N GLU A 122 -0.12 7.46 13.55
CA GLU A 122 0.27 6.33 14.40
C GLU A 122 0.20 5.01 13.62
N ALA A 123 -0.88 4.78 12.87
CA ALA A 123 -1.01 3.62 12.00
C ALA A 123 0.11 3.55 10.96
N ARG A 124 0.47 4.70 10.38
CA ARG A 124 1.59 4.82 9.44
C ARG A 124 2.94 4.54 10.11
N LEU A 125 3.16 5.06 11.32
CA LEU A 125 4.35 4.81 12.11
C LEU A 125 4.49 3.33 12.43
N ALA A 126 3.41 2.67 12.86
CA ALA A 126 3.36 1.24 13.10
C ALA A 126 3.68 0.43 11.83
N ALA A 127 3.03 0.76 10.71
CA ALA A 127 3.27 0.12 9.42
C ALA A 127 4.74 0.24 8.96
N SER A 128 5.40 1.38 9.25
CA SER A 128 6.79 1.62 8.86
C SER A 128 7.82 0.79 9.64
N ARG A 129 7.45 0.28 10.82
CA ARG A 129 8.30 -0.61 11.64
C ARG A 129 8.33 -2.04 11.09
N LEU A 130 7.37 -2.40 10.24
CA LEU A 130 7.26 -3.75 9.70
C LEU A 130 8.29 -3.99 8.58
N PRO A 131 8.91 -5.19 8.51
CA PRO A 131 9.82 -5.54 7.43
C PRO A 131 9.19 -5.33 6.06
N THR A 132 9.93 -4.74 5.13
CA THR A 132 9.48 -4.49 3.75
C THR A 132 10.14 -5.44 2.74
N GLY A 133 11.05 -6.32 3.20
CA GLY A 133 11.75 -7.33 2.40
C GLY A 133 11.56 -8.73 2.98
N PRO A 134 11.99 -9.79 2.26
CA PRO A 134 11.92 -11.17 2.75
C PRO A 134 12.49 -11.29 4.16
N LEU A 135 11.81 -12.03 5.05
CA LEU A 135 12.30 -12.25 6.41
C LEU A 135 13.70 -12.89 6.36
N PRO A 136 14.71 -12.31 7.04
CA PRO A 136 16.04 -12.90 7.09
C PRO A 136 15.98 -14.16 7.95
N GLY A 137 15.97 -15.32 7.30
CA GLY A 137 15.83 -16.63 7.95
C GLY A 137 15.03 -17.66 7.15
N TRP A 138 14.25 -17.22 6.15
CA TRP A 138 13.71 -18.11 5.13
C TRP A 138 14.65 -18.14 3.93
N THR A 139 15.68 -18.98 4.03
CA THR A 139 16.20 -19.62 2.82
C THR A 139 15.05 -20.43 2.25
N ALA A 140 14.55 -20.06 1.07
CA ALA A 140 13.63 -20.90 0.33
C ALA A 140 14.36 -22.19 -0.06
N GLU A 141 14.38 -23.18 0.83
CA GLU A 141 14.66 -24.54 0.43
C GLU A 141 13.48 -25.00 -0.43
N ARG A 142 13.73 -25.14 -1.73
CA ARG A 142 12.76 -25.72 -2.66
C ARG A 142 12.39 -27.12 -2.18
N ALA A 143 11.10 -27.33 -1.94
CA ALA A 143 10.56 -28.61 -1.49
C ALA A 143 10.44 -29.68 -2.60
N ASP A 144 10.94 -29.43 -3.81
CA ASP A 144 10.98 -30.48 -4.82
C ASP A 144 12.26 -30.33 -5.66
N GLY A 145 13.13 -31.34 -5.59
CA GLY A 145 14.45 -31.40 -6.22
C GLY A 145 14.38 -31.56 -7.74
N ARG A 146 13.53 -30.76 -8.40
CA ARG A 146 13.45 -30.65 -9.84
C ARG A 146 14.10 -29.35 -10.26
N ALA A 147 15.11 -29.46 -11.13
CA ALA A 147 15.57 -28.34 -11.92
C ALA A 147 14.35 -27.78 -12.65
N LEU A 148 14.01 -26.53 -12.36
CA LEU A 148 12.99 -25.83 -13.12
C LEU A 148 13.59 -25.48 -14.47
N ASP A 149 12.78 -25.51 -15.51
CA ASP A 149 13.09 -24.80 -16.74
C ASP A 149 13.02 -23.30 -16.40
N GLU A 150 14.16 -22.75 -15.96
CA GLU A 150 14.33 -21.39 -15.41
C GLU A 150 13.86 -20.28 -16.37
N ASP A 151 13.75 -20.58 -17.66
CA ASP A 151 13.28 -19.64 -18.69
C ASP A 151 11.77 -19.37 -18.62
N ASP A 152 10.94 -20.37 -18.31
CA ASP A 152 9.47 -20.25 -18.39
C ASP A 152 8.92 -19.44 -17.19
N ASP A 153 9.52 -19.63 -16.01
CA ASP A 153 9.20 -18.86 -14.81
C ASP A 153 9.65 -17.38 -14.93
N LEU A 154 10.77 -17.14 -15.62
CA LEU A 154 11.28 -15.78 -15.85
C LEU A 154 10.43 -15.04 -16.89
N GLU A 155 9.98 -15.73 -17.94
CA GLU A 155 9.01 -15.16 -18.89
C GLU A 155 7.68 -14.85 -18.21
N LEU A 156 7.18 -15.72 -17.33
CA LEU A 156 5.94 -15.50 -16.59
C LEU A 156 6.05 -14.35 -15.59
N LEU A 157 7.16 -14.25 -14.83
CA LEU A 157 7.41 -13.10 -13.96
C LEU A 157 7.52 -11.81 -14.77
N SER A 158 8.21 -11.85 -15.90
CA SER A 158 8.33 -10.70 -16.80
C SER A 158 6.97 -10.27 -17.35
N ALA A 159 6.11 -11.23 -17.72
CA ALA A 159 4.75 -10.97 -18.19
C ALA A 159 3.84 -10.40 -17.09
N LEU A 160 3.97 -10.88 -15.84
CA LEU A 160 3.23 -10.38 -14.69
C LEU A 160 3.69 -8.97 -14.28
N LEU A 161 4.99 -8.70 -14.31
CA LEU A 161 5.55 -7.36 -14.07
C LEU A 161 5.27 -6.38 -15.23
N ALA A 162 5.08 -6.90 -16.44
CA ALA A 162 4.69 -6.11 -17.60
C ALA A 162 3.20 -5.76 -17.63
N ARG A 163 2.34 -6.41 -16.81
CA ARG A 163 0.92 -6.03 -16.70
C ARG A 163 0.85 -4.67 -15.98
N PRO A 164 0.34 -3.62 -16.63
CA PRO A 164 0.16 -2.34 -15.96
C PRO A 164 -0.85 -2.53 -14.82
N ILE A 165 -0.39 -2.32 -13.59
CA ILE A 165 -1.28 -2.17 -12.44
C ILE A 165 -2.23 -1.02 -12.80
N PRO A 166 -3.56 -1.21 -12.75
CA PRO A 166 -4.48 -0.13 -13.04
C PRO A 166 -4.13 1.03 -12.12
N ALA A 167 -3.75 2.17 -12.72
CA ALA A 167 -3.35 3.35 -11.98
C ALA A 167 -4.49 3.70 -11.00
N GLN A 168 -4.18 3.76 -9.70
CA GLN A 168 -5.15 4.22 -8.73
C GLN A 168 -5.71 5.58 -9.18
N PRO A 169 -7.01 5.85 -8.98
CA PRO A 169 -7.58 7.14 -9.30
C PRO A 169 -6.76 8.25 -8.61
N ARG A 170 -6.23 9.18 -9.40
CA ARG A 170 -5.41 10.27 -8.89
C ARG A 170 -6.25 11.17 -8.00
N MET A 171 -5.82 11.36 -6.75
CA MET A 171 -6.48 12.28 -5.83
C MET A 171 -5.85 13.66 -5.98
N TYR A 172 -6.46 14.48 -6.83
CA TYR A 172 -6.07 15.87 -7.00
C TYR A 172 -6.44 16.72 -5.79
N VAL A 173 -5.45 17.44 -5.27
CA VAL A 173 -5.65 18.44 -4.21
C VAL A 173 -6.04 19.77 -4.87
N PRO A 174 -7.27 20.28 -4.63
CA PRO A 174 -7.66 21.60 -5.10
C PRO A 174 -6.94 22.70 -4.30
N ASP A 175 -6.85 23.90 -4.90
CA ASP A 175 -6.23 25.11 -4.34
C ASP A 175 -4.69 25.10 -4.23
N ASN A 176 -4.09 26.29 -4.24
CA ASN A 176 -2.64 26.55 -4.19
C ASN A 176 -1.78 25.91 -5.30
N SER A 177 -2.38 25.24 -6.28
CA SER A 177 -1.70 24.57 -7.39
C SER A 177 -0.77 25.49 -8.22
N PRO A 178 -1.16 26.73 -8.57
CA PRO A 178 -0.26 27.66 -9.25
C PRO A 178 0.96 28.04 -8.41
N ASP A 179 0.78 28.16 -7.10
CA ASP A 179 1.84 28.50 -6.16
C ASP A 179 2.75 27.29 -5.89
N HIS A 180 2.20 26.08 -5.85
CA HIS A 180 2.98 24.85 -5.82
C HIS A 180 3.87 24.73 -7.05
N ALA A 181 3.32 24.91 -8.26
CA ALA A 181 4.10 24.92 -9.50
C ALA A 181 5.24 25.95 -9.48
N ARG A 182 4.96 27.18 -8.99
CA ARG A 182 5.98 28.22 -8.85
C ARG A 182 7.11 27.81 -7.91
N ARG A 183 6.83 27.09 -6.81
CA ARG A 183 7.86 26.60 -5.88
C ARG A 183 8.74 25.54 -6.52
N VAL A 184 8.14 24.56 -7.20
CA VAL A 184 8.87 23.50 -7.92
C VAL A 184 9.82 24.12 -8.96
N LEU A 185 9.30 25.00 -9.82
CA LEU A 185 10.12 25.65 -10.86
C LEU A 185 11.23 26.54 -10.30
N ARG A 186 11.05 27.14 -9.11
CA ARG A 186 12.10 27.96 -8.47
C ARG A 186 13.22 27.13 -7.87
N ARG A 187 12.92 25.90 -7.43
CA ARG A 187 13.93 24.98 -6.88
C ARG A 187 14.79 24.33 -7.95
N ALA A 188 14.30 24.24 -9.18
CA ALA A 188 15.03 23.68 -10.31
C ALA A 188 16.36 24.42 -10.54
N GLU A 189 17.46 23.70 -10.30
CA GLU A 189 18.84 24.17 -10.48
C GLU A 189 19.44 23.75 -11.84
N ASN A 190 18.78 22.85 -12.58
CA ASN A 190 19.23 22.43 -13.90
C ASN A 190 19.09 23.55 -14.94
N ALA A 191 20.06 23.61 -15.87
CA ALA A 191 20.12 24.65 -16.90
C ALA A 191 18.97 24.58 -17.91
N ASP A 192 18.46 23.37 -18.15
CA ASP A 192 17.38 23.03 -19.08
C ASP A 192 16.01 22.94 -18.39
N ARG A 193 15.87 23.53 -17.19
CA ARG A 193 14.61 23.59 -16.44
C ARG A 193 13.45 24.17 -17.27
N PRO A 194 12.19 23.80 -16.98
CA PRO A 194 11.02 24.27 -17.72
C PRO A 194 10.96 25.81 -17.78
N GLY A 195 10.74 26.31 -19.00
CA GLY A 195 10.78 27.74 -19.29
C GLY A 195 9.47 28.49 -19.03
N GLU A 196 9.44 29.77 -19.43
CA GLU A 196 8.29 30.68 -19.20
C GLU A 196 6.99 30.17 -19.82
N ARG A 197 7.05 29.41 -20.92
CA ARG A 197 5.85 28.82 -21.54
C ARG A 197 5.12 27.90 -20.57
N THR A 198 5.86 27.03 -19.89
CA THR A 198 5.34 26.05 -18.94
C THR A 198 4.91 26.74 -17.65
N ALA A 199 5.71 27.71 -17.18
CA ALA A 199 5.31 28.56 -16.06
C ALA A 199 3.98 29.28 -16.31
N ARG A 200 3.73 29.82 -17.52
CA ARG A 200 2.45 30.45 -17.88
C ARG A 200 1.29 29.46 -17.87
N ARG A 201 1.48 28.26 -18.41
CA ARG A 201 0.44 27.22 -18.43
C ARG A 201 0.05 26.80 -17.01
N LEU A 202 1.04 26.62 -16.13
CA LEU A 202 0.83 26.24 -14.74
C LEU A 202 0.19 27.32 -13.86
N ARG A 203 0.16 28.59 -14.30
CA ARG A 203 -0.64 29.63 -13.62
C ARG A 203 -2.14 29.35 -13.65
N LEU A 204 -2.59 28.51 -14.59
CA LEU A 204 -3.98 28.09 -14.74
C LEU A 204 -4.26 26.72 -14.07
N ALA A 205 -3.31 26.16 -13.33
CA ALA A 205 -3.52 24.92 -12.61
C ALA A 205 -4.58 25.13 -11.51
N PHE A 206 -5.60 24.30 -11.52
CA PHE A 206 -6.66 24.32 -10.52
C PHE A 206 -6.36 23.33 -9.39
N ALA A 207 -5.86 22.13 -9.74
CA ALA A 207 -5.51 21.10 -8.77
C ALA A 207 -4.15 20.48 -9.10
N HIS A 208 -3.51 19.87 -8.11
CA HIS A 208 -2.27 19.13 -8.32
C HIS A 208 -2.25 17.81 -7.56
N HIS A 209 -1.46 16.86 -8.02
CA HIS A 209 -1.22 15.57 -7.39
C HIS A 209 0.28 15.29 -7.45
N ILE A 210 0.84 14.80 -6.34
CA ILE A 210 2.27 14.52 -6.23
C ILE A 210 2.42 13.03 -5.98
N THR A 211 3.20 12.36 -6.82
CA THR A 211 3.55 10.95 -6.63
C THR A 211 5.06 10.79 -6.60
N GLN A 212 5.55 9.89 -5.76
CA GLN A 212 6.94 9.47 -5.82
C GLN A 212 7.05 8.29 -6.77
N ALA A 213 7.60 8.54 -7.96
CA ALA A 213 7.73 7.52 -9.00
C ALA A 213 8.96 6.61 -8.77
N PHE A 214 9.98 7.09 -8.05
CA PHE A 214 11.18 6.32 -7.75
C PHE A 214 11.89 6.85 -6.49
N GLY A 215 12.53 5.96 -5.73
CA GLY A 215 13.41 6.33 -4.61
C GLY A 215 14.44 5.24 -4.34
N ARG A 216 15.74 5.54 -4.47
CA ARG A 216 16.82 4.56 -4.24
C ARG A 216 18.14 5.25 -3.88
N HIS A 217 18.91 4.60 -3.03
CA HIS A 217 20.32 4.91 -2.82
C HIS A 217 21.17 4.17 -3.86
N CYS A 218 21.95 4.92 -4.64
CA CYS A 218 22.81 4.38 -5.67
C CYS A 218 24.27 4.65 -5.32
N PRO A 219 25.13 3.60 -5.27
CA PRO A 219 26.55 3.79 -5.06
C PRO A 219 27.11 4.61 -6.22
N VAL A 220 27.72 5.76 -5.89
CA VAL A 220 28.44 6.57 -6.88
C VAL A 220 29.90 6.11 -6.90
N GLU A 221 30.47 5.97 -8.09
CA GLU A 221 31.91 5.71 -8.24
C GLU A 221 32.72 6.83 -7.57
N GLY A 222 33.37 6.51 -6.45
CA GLY A 222 33.98 7.50 -5.54
C GLY A 222 33.68 7.25 -4.05
N GLY A 223 32.82 6.28 -3.74
CA GLY A 223 32.64 5.74 -2.38
C GLY A 223 31.57 6.44 -1.54
N ARG A 224 30.88 7.44 -2.08
CA ARG A 224 29.68 8.04 -1.46
C ARG A 224 28.43 7.49 -2.12
N ASP A 225 27.48 7.05 -1.30
CA ASP A 225 26.15 6.65 -1.77
C ASP A 225 25.34 7.92 -2.05
N ALA A 226 24.83 8.11 -3.27
CA ALA A 226 23.96 9.23 -3.59
C ALA A 226 22.51 8.77 -3.55
N GLY A 227 21.70 9.47 -2.75
CA GLY A 227 20.26 9.28 -2.77
C GLY A 227 19.67 9.94 -4.01
N PHE A 228 18.81 9.23 -4.72
CA PHE A 228 17.97 9.78 -5.78
C PHE A 228 16.51 9.52 -5.45
N THR A 229 15.69 10.56 -5.62
CA THR A 229 14.25 10.47 -5.54
C THR A 229 13.64 11.18 -6.74
N LEU A 230 12.62 10.58 -7.35
CA LEU A 230 11.88 11.13 -8.49
C LEU A 230 10.43 11.33 -8.09
N TYR A 231 9.95 12.57 -8.25
CA TYR A 231 8.57 12.95 -8.04
C TYR A 231 7.91 13.36 -9.36
N GLU A 232 6.68 12.90 -9.58
CA GLU A 232 5.78 13.48 -10.58
C GLU A 232 4.88 14.50 -9.88
N HIS A 233 4.94 15.74 -10.34
CA HIS A 233 4.01 16.81 -9.98
C HIS A 233 3.06 17.00 -11.14
N GLN A 234 1.87 16.44 -11.00
CA GLN A 234 0.85 16.58 -12.01
C GLN A 234 -0.11 17.70 -11.66
N PHE A 235 -0.47 18.49 -12.67
CA PHE A 235 -1.33 19.65 -12.56
C PHE A 235 -2.53 19.48 -13.49
N LEU A 236 -3.73 19.58 -12.91
CA LEU A 236 -4.98 19.65 -13.65
C LEU A 236 -5.28 21.12 -13.96
N LEU A 237 -5.42 21.44 -15.25
CA LEU A 237 -5.72 22.80 -15.72
C LEU A 237 -7.24 23.02 -15.83
N LEU A 238 -7.64 24.29 -15.91
CA LEU A 238 -9.04 24.68 -16.07
C LEU A 238 -9.72 24.15 -17.35
N ASP A 239 -8.93 23.83 -18.39
CA ASP A 239 -9.44 23.22 -19.62
C ASP A 239 -9.60 21.69 -19.53
N GLY A 240 -9.35 21.11 -18.34
CA GLY A 240 -9.39 19.67 -18.09
C GLY A 240 -8.15 18.91 -18.57
N SER A 241 -7.16 19.58 -19.17
CA SER A 241 -5.90 18.95 -19.54
C SER A 241 -4.98 18.78 -18.34
N GLU A 242 -4.19 17.71 -18.35
CA GLU A 242 -3.16 17.44 -17.36
C GLU A 242 -1.79 17.82 -17.89
N VAL A 243 -0.93 18.30 -16.99
CA VAL A 243 0.48 18.60 -17.26
C VAL A 243 1.33 18.04 -16.13
N SER A 244 2.33 17.23 -16.45
CA SER A 244 3.29 16.72 -15.46
C SER A 244 4.58 17.52 -15.49
N LEU A 245 5.16 17.74 -14.31
CA LEU A 245 6.56 18.08 -14.12
C LEU A 245 7.23 16.96 -13.34
N TRP A 246 8.47 16.64 -13.70
CA TRP A 246 9.25 15.59 -13.07
C TRP A 246 10.39 16.21 -12.27
N GLU A 247 10.35 16.10 -10.95
CA GLU A 247 11.37 16.62 -10.03
C GLU A 247 12.30 15.49 -9.59
N VAL A 248 13.60 15.67 -9.81
CA VAL A 248 14.67 14.80 -9.33
C VAL A 248 15.34 15.48 -8.14
N GLU A 249 15.17 14.92 -6.96
CA GLU A 249 15.92 15.30 -5.77
C GLU A 249 17.10 14.35 -5.58
N HIS A 250 18.32 14.89 -5.47
CA HIS A 250 19.50 14.04 -5.26
C HIS A 250 20.66 14.73 -4.54
N THR A 251 21.60 13.92 -4.03
CA THR A 251 22.86 14.37 -3.42
C THR A 251 24.10 14.08 -4.26
N ALA A 252 23.90 13.64 -5.52
CA ALA A 252 24.99 13.44 -6.49
C ALA A 252 25.54 14.77 -7.05
N THR A 253 26.00 15.64 -6.16
CA THR A 253 26.69 16.90 -6.44
C THR A 253 28.15 16.80 -5.98
N PRO A 254 29.10 17.55 -6.57
CA PRO A 254 30.52 17.49 -6.17
C PRO A 254 30.73 17.67 -4.66
N ASP A 255 29.94 18.55 -4.03
CA ASP A 255 29.94 18.87 -2.61
C ASP A 255 28.95 18.04 -1.75
N GLY A 256 28.12 17.20 -2.36
CA GLY A 256 27.15 16.34 -1.68
C GLY A 256 25.90 17.07 -1.17
N ARG A 257 25.70 18.34 -1.53
CA ARG A 257 24.49 19.08 -1.18
C ARG A 257 23.27 18.53 -1.93
N HIS A 258 22.10 18.71 -1.34
CA HIS A 258 20.83 18.45 -2.00
C HIS A 258 20.68 19.37 -3.22
N MET A 259 20.32 18.78 -4.36
CA MET A 259 20.01 19.47 -5.60
C MET A 259 18.66 18.99 -6.12
N CYS A 260 17.91 19.93 -6.69
CA CYS A 260 16.62 19.66 -7.33
C CYS A 260 16.76 19.98 -8.83
N GLU A 261 16.48 19.01 -9.69
CA GLU A 261 16.38 19.21 -11.12
C GLU A 261 14.92 18.98 -11.54
N VAL A 262 14.37 19.78 -12.44
CA VAL A 262 12.97 19.64 -12.89
C VAL A 262 12.92 19.52 -14.41
N TYR A 263 12.07 18.63 -14.91
CA TYR A 263 11.91 18.30 -16.32
C TYR A 263 10.43 18.27 -16.74
N GLU A 264 10.14 18.52 -18.02
CA GLU A 264 8.79 18.38 -18.58
C GLU A 264 8.46 16.93 -18.96
N ASP A 265 9.47 16.06 -18.99
CA ASP A 265 9.39 14.69 -19.52
C ASP A 265 10.04 13.69 -18.56
N GLU A 266 9.39 12.54 -18.35
CA GLU A 266 9.85 11.49 -17.43
C GLU A 266 11.16 10.87 -17.91
N HIS A 267 11.28 10.64 -19.21
CA HIS A 267 12.44 9.99 -19.80
C HIS A 267 13.67 10.88 -19.68
N ALA A 268 13.51 12.20 -19.87
CA ALA A 268 14.55 13.18 -19.59
C ALA A 268 15.01 13.16 -18.12
N ALA A 269 14.06 13.12 -17.17
CA ALA A 269 14.37 13.06 -15.75
C ALA A 269 15.14 11.77 -15.38
N ARG A 270 14.70 10.61 -15.88
CA ARG A 270 15.40 9.33 -15.66
C ARG A 270 16.78 9.30 -16.32
N GLY A 271 16.90 9.82 -17.54
CA GLY A 271 18.18 9.95 -18.24
C GLY A 271 19.17 10.82 -17.47
N ALA A 272 18.70 11.91 -16.85
CA ALA A 272 19.50 12.75 -15.98
C ALA A 272 20.00 11.97 -14.76
N MET A 273 19.13 11.24 -14.06
CA MET A 273 19.52 10.39 -12.91
C MET A 273 20.61 9.38 -13.29
N GLU A 274 20.46 8.70 -14.43
CA GLU A 274 21.46 7.76 -14.94
C GLU A 274 22.80 8.45 -15.23
N SER A 275 22.77 9.63 -15.86
CA SER A 275 23.98 10.41 -16.11
C SER A 275 24.66 10.82 -14.81
N ARG A 276 23.91 11.37 -13.84
CA ARG A 276 24.46 11.85 -12.56
C ARG A 276 25.02 10.72 -11.69
N SER A 277 24.43 9.53 -11.74
CA SER A 277 24.96 8.36 -11.02
C SER A 277 26.32 7.89 -11.55
N ARG A 278 26.66 8.24 -12.80
CA ARG A 278 27.94 7.92 -13.46
C ARG A 278 28.97 9.05 -13.41
N VAL A 279 28.60 10.23 -12.91
CA VAL A 279 29.47 11.42 -12.92
C VAL A 279 30.25 11.52 -11.60
N ARG A 280 31.56 11.72 -11.77
CA ARG A 280 32.64 11.74 -10.79
C ARG A 280 32.72 13.02 -9.97
#